data_AF-A0A920BC34-F1
#
_entry.id   AF-A0A920BC34-F1
#
_cell.length_a   1.000
_cell.length_b   1.000
_cell.length_c   1.000
_cell.angle_alpha   90.00
_cell.angle_beta   90.00
_cell.angle_gamma   90.00
#
_symmetry.space_group_name_H-M   'P 1'
#
loop_
_entity.id
_entity.type
_entity.pdbx_description
1 polymer ?
#
loop_
_entity_poly.entity_id
_entity_poly.type
_entity_poly.pdbx_seq_one_letter_code
_entity_poly.pdbx_strand_id
1 'polypeptide(L)'
;MRYGNPSIDKGLKELKNLGCDRLLILPLFPQYASSTTGSALEAVYRMAGHDCNIPMLEVLPPFFDHPSFIKAFAKQGTSFVKTHRIMSCSAFTDFPSAT
;
A
#
# COMPACT_ATOMS: atom_id res chain seq x y z
N MET A 1 -2.65 12.19 2.56
CA MET A 1 -1.70 12.02 1.43
C MET A 1 -0.38 12.73 1.74
N ARG A 2 0.75 12.20 1.25
CA ARG A 2 2.09 12.78 1.47
C ARG A 2 2.24 14.17 0.85
N TYR A 3 1.74 14.36 -0.37
CA TYR A 3 1.83 15.61 -1.13
C TYR A 3 0.47 16.13 -1.64
N GLY A 4 -0.63 15.48 -1.27
CA GLY A 4 -1.99 15.79 -1.77
C GLY A 4 -2.98 16.16 -0.67
N ASN A 5 -4.22 16.47 -1.07
CA ASN A 5 -5.36 16.75 -0.19
C ASN A 5 -6.35 15.57 -0.14
N PRO A 6 -6.73 15.03 1.04
CA PRO A 6 -6.37 15.45 2.39
C PRO A 6 -4.90 15.18 2.74
N SER A 7 -4.28 16.06 3.53
CA SER A 7 -2.91 15.89 4.04
C SER A 7 -2.86 14.84 5.15
N ILE A 8 -1.66 14.31 5.45
CA ILE A 8 -1.48 13.36 6.58
C ILE A 8 -1.83 14.03 7.91
N ASP A 9 -1.39 15.27 8.13
CA ASP A 9 -1.66 16.04 9.35
C ASP A 9 -3.16 16.23 9.61
N LYS A 10 -3.91 16.60 8.56
CA LYS A 10 -5.36 16.76 8.65
C LYS A 10 -6.04 15.45 9.03
N GLY A 11 -5.66 14.34 8.39
CA GLY A 11 -6.22 13.02 8.69
C GLY A 11 -5.91 12.56 10.12
N LEU A 12 -4.67 12.77 10.60
CA LEU A 12 -4.29 12.44 11.98
C LEU A 12 -5.10 13.24 13.01
N LYS A 13 -5.27 14.55 12.78
CA LYS A 13 -6.08 15.42 13.66
C LYS A 13 -7.55 15.02 13.69
N GLU A 14 -8.12 14.71 12.53
CA GLU A 14 -9.51 14.24 12.44
C GLU A 14 -9.72 12.93 13.24
N LEU A 15 -8.83 11.95 13.06
CA LEU A 15 -8.92 10.68 13.80
C LEU A 15 -8.72 10.87 15.31
N LYS A 16 -7.82 11.78 15.70
CA LYS A 16 -7.61 12.14 17.10
C LYS A 16 -8.85 12.82 17.70
N ASN A 17 -9.48 13.74 16.98
CA ASN A 17 -10.70 14.41 17.44
C ASN A 17 -11.89 13.45 17.59
N LEU A 18 -11.86 12.32 16.87
CA LEU A 18 -12.81 11.21 17.04
C LEU A 18 -12.48 10.31 18.23
N GLY A 19 -11.38 10.56 18.96
CA GLY A 19 -10.95 9.74 20.10
C GLY A 19 -10.31 8.42 19.69
N CYS A 20 -9.72 8.32 18.49
CA CYS A 20 -9.01 7.11 18.07
C CYS A 20 -7.65 6.98 18.76
N ASP A 21 -7.52 6.02 19.68
CA ASP A 21 -6.26 5.74 20.38
C ASP A 21 -5.32 4.77 19.64
N ARG A 22 -5.85 4.01 18.66
CA ARG A 22 -5.09 3.10 17.82
C ARG A 22 -5.29 3.44 16.35
N LEU A 23 -4.19 3.62 15.64
CA LEU A 23 -4.17 3.94 14.22
C LEU A 23 -3.40 2.88 13.46
N LEU A 24 -4.06 2.26 12.49
CA LEU A 24 -3.43 1.37 11.52
C LEU A 24 -3.07 2.16 10.26
N ILE A 25 -1.77 2.33 10.02
CA ILE A 25 -1.25 2.93 8.80
C ILE A 25 -1.17 1.86 7.72
N LEU A 26 -1.98 2.04 6.67
CA LEU A 26 -1.99 1.20 5.49
C LEU A 26 -1.34 1.93 4.30
N PRO A 27 -0.10 1.59 3.93
CA PRO A 27 0.48 2.06 2.67
C PRO A 27 -0.31 1.47 1.50
N LEU A 28 -0.75 2.31 0.56
CA LEU A 28 -1.44 1.85 -0.67
C LEU A 28 -0.48 1.30 -1.74
N PHE A 29 0.79 1.13 -1.38
CA PHE A 29 1.81 0.53 -2.21
C PHE A 29 2.03 -0.92 -1.74
N PRO A 30 1.73 -1.93 -2.57
CA PRO A 30 1.88 -3.33 -2.16
C PRO A 30 3.35 -3.72 -1.96
N GLN A 31 4.27 -3.13 -2.74
CA GLN A 31 5.72 -3.26 -2.53
C GLN A 31 6.26 -2.12 -1.64
N TYR A 32 7.23 -2.46 -0.79
CA TYR A 32 7.97 -1.45 -0.06
C TYR A 32 8.98 -0.74 -0.95
N ALA A 33 9.02 0.59 -0.86
CA ALA A 33 10.16 1.37 -1.29
C ALA A 33 10.41 2.51 -0.29
N SER A 34 11.69 2.82 -0.06
CA SER A 34 12.08 3.90 0.86
C SER A 34 11.58 5.26 0.39
N SER A 35 11.57 5.50 -0.92
CA SER A 35 11.13 6.76 -1.53
C SER A 35 9.62 7.00 -1.42
N THR A 36 8.81 5.95 -1.22
CA THR A 36 7.34 6.05 -1.16
C THR A 36 6.84 5.75 0.24
N THR A 37 6.78 4.48 0.63
CA THR A 37 6.29 4.02 1.92
C THR A 37 7.15 4.57 3.05
N GLY A 38 8.49 4.53 2.91
CA GLY A 38 9.41 5.10 3.89
C GLY A 38 9.16 6.58 4.15
N SER A 39 9.14 7.40 3.08
CA SER A 39 8.87 8.85 3.20
C SER A 39 7.47 9.17 3.78
N ALA A 40 6.46 8.35 3.47
CA ALA A 40 5.12 8.51 4.02
C ALA A 40 5.09 8.21 5.52
N LEU A 41 5.74 7.14 5.96
CA LEU A 41 5.82 6.75 7.37
C LEU A 41 6.62 7.75 8.20
N GLU A 42 7.75 8.23 7.68
CA GLU A 42 8.55 9.30 8.31
C GLU A 42 7.67 10.53 8.61
N ALA A 43 6.82 10.92 7.65
CA ALA A 43 5.89 12.02 7.82
C ALA A 43 4.87 11.77 8.94
N VAL A 44 4.30 10.57 8.98
CA VAL A 44 3.32 10.18 10.01
C VAL A 44 3.97 10.23 11.39
N TYR A 45 5.14 9.60 11.56
CA TYR A 45 5.84 9.59 12.85
C TYR A 45 6.23 10.99 13.30
N ARG A 46 6.74 11.82 12.39
CA ARG A 46 7.07 13.21 12.69
C ARG A 46 5.85 14.01 13.15
N MET A 47 4.71 13.85 12.46
CA MET A 47 3.47 14.56 12.79
C MET A 47 2.88 14.09 14.12
N ALA A 48 2.80 12.77 14.34
CA ALA A 48 2.30 12.20 15.58
C ALA A 48 3.20 12.54 16.78
N GLY A 49 4.51 12.65 16.58
CA GLY A 49 5.48 13.01 17.62
C GLY A 49 5.41 14.46 18.10
N HIS A 50 4.66 15.33 17.43
CA HIS A 50 4.42 16.71 17.92
C HIS A 50 3.35 16.78 19.02
N ASP A 51 2.59 15.69 19.24
CA ASP A 51 1.52 15.65 20.21
C ASP A 51 1.99 15.09 21.57
N CYS A 52 1.43 15.64 22.67
CA CYS A 52 1.70 15.13 24.01
C CYS A 52 1.06 13.75 24.28
N ASN A 53 -0.03 13.43 23.58
CA ASN A 53 -0.70 12.14 23.65
C ASN A 53 -0.58 11.45 22.30
N ILE A 54 0.38 10.54 22.20
CA ILE A 54 0.73 9.84 20.97
C ILE A 54 -0.15 8.57 20.87
N PRO A 55 -0.98 8.43 19.83
CA PRO A 55 -1.78 7.22 19.64
C PRO A 55 -0.87 6.03 19.31
N MET A 56 -1.35 4.82 19.55
CA MET A 56 -0.65 3.61 19.13
C MET A 56 -0.67 3.49 17.61
N LEU A 57 0.52 3.52 17.01
CA LEU A 57 0.70 3.43 15.56
C LEU A 57 1.12 2.02 15.17
N GLU A 58 0.33 1.36 14.33
CA GLU A 58 0.65 0.08 13.71
C GLU A 58 0.79 0.26 12.21
N VAL A 59 1.81 -0.33 11.60
CA VAL A 59 2.05 -0.23 10.15
C VAL A 59 1.80 -1.59 9.51
N LEU A 60 0.95 -1.63 8.48
CA LEU A 60 0.77 -2.86 7.72
C LEU A 60 2.05 -3.19 6.95
N PRO A 61 2.58 -4.43 7.04
CA PRO A 61 3.70 -4.86 6.22
C PRO A 61 3.34 -4.86 4.73
N PRO A 62 4.34 -4.90 3.84
CA PRO A 62 4.13 -5.09 2.40
C PRO A 62 3.33 -6.38 2.15
N PHE A 63 2.37 -6.32 1.23
CA PHE A 63 1.39 -7.38 0.99
C PHE A 63 1.33 -7.81 -0.48
N PHE A 64 2.44 -7.63 -1.22
CA PHE A 64 2.53 -7.96 -2.64
C PHE A 64 2.32 -9.45 -2.94
N ASP A 65 2.63 -10.33 -1.99
CA ASP A 65 2.50 -11.79 -2.07
C ASP A 65 1.16 -12.31 -1.52
N HIS A 66 0.31 -11.42 -1.00
CA HIS A 66 -0.95 -11.83 -0.39
C HIS A 66 -1.88 -12.50 -1.43
N PRO A 67 -2.40 -13.71 -1.19
CA PRO A 67 -3.16 -14.47 -2.18
C PRO A 67 -4.36 -13.71 -2.76
N SER A 68 -5.08 -12.96 -1.91
CA SER A 68 -6.22 -12.16 -2.36
C SER A 68 -5.80 -10.98 -3.26
N PHE A 69 -4.63 -10.39 -3.04
CA PHE A 69 -4.11 -9.31 -3.87
C PHE A 69 -3.75 -9.84 -5.26
N ILE A 70 -3.00 -10.95 -5.32
CA ILE A 70 -2.63 -11.64 -6.57
C ILE A 70 -3.89 -12.04 -7.35
N LYS A 71 -4.89 -12.64 -6.67
CA LYS A 71 -6.15 -13.05 -7.30
C LYS A 71 -6.92 -11.86 -7.89
N ALA A 72 -6.99 -10.74 -7.16
CA ALA A 72 -7.64 -9.53 -7.65
C ALA A 72 -6.92 -8.97 -8.88
N PHE A 73 -5.59 -8.92 -8.86
CA PHE A 73 -4.77 -8.43 -9.96
C PHE A 73 -4.88 -9.33 -11.21
N ALA A 74 -4.79 -10.65 -11.02
CA ALA A 74 -4.95 -11.64 -12.08
C ALA A 74 -6.34 -11.58 -12.74
N LYS A 75 -7.39 -11.32 -11.95
CA LYS A 75 -8.75 -11.13 -12.47
C LYS A 75 -8.81 -9.92 -13.42
N GLN A 76 -8.19 -8.80 -13.05
CA GLN A 76 -8.13 -7.61 -13.90
C GLN A 76 -7.32 -7.85 -15.18
N GLY A 77 -6.13 -8.45 -15.05
CA GLY A 77 -5.30 -8.81 -16.22
C GLY A 77 -6.01 -9.76 -17.19
N THR A 78 -6.67 -10.79 -16.67
CA THR A 78 -7.44 -11.75 -17.50
C THR A 78 -8.60 -11.06 -18.23
N SER A 79 -9.30 -10.14 -17.57
CA SER A 79 -10.35 -9.35 -18.21
C SER A 79 -9.80 -8.55 -19.38
N PHE A 80 -8.66 -7.88 -19.17
CA PHE A 80 -8.01 -7.06 -20.21
C PHE A 80 -7.56 -7.90 -21.41
N VAL A 81 -6.93 -9.06 -21.19
CA VAL A 81 -6.47 -9.97 -22.24
C VAL A 81 -7.63 -10.51 -23.07
N LYS A 82 -8.76 -10.87 -22.44
CA LYS A 82 -9.96 -11.31 -23.15
C LYS A 82 -10.55 -10.22 -24.04
N THR A 83 -10.59 -8.97 -23.55
CA THR A 83 -11.15 -7.84 -24.29
C THR A 83 -10.29 -7.46 -25.50
N HIS A 84 -8.96 -7.45 -25.37
CA HIS A 84 -8.06 -6.96 -26.42
C HIS A 84 -7.48 -8.06 -27.33
N ARG A 85 -7.97 -9.30 -27.20
CA ARG A 85 -7.59 -10.47 -28.02
C ARG A 85 -6.07 -10.57 -28.26
N ILE A 86 -5.29 -10.30 -27.21
CA ILE A 86 -3.86 -10.62 -27.23
C ILE A 86 -3.80 -12.15 -27.17
N MET A 87 -3.64 -12.76 -28.35
CA MET A 87 -3.45 -14.20 -28.50
C MET A 87 -2.44 -14.66 -27.46
N SER A 88 -2.78 -15.73 -26.75
CA SER A 88 -1.86 -16.41 -25.85
C SER A 88 -0.56 -16.68 -26.61
N CYS A 89 0.46 -15.87 -26.36
CA CYS A 89 1.80 -16.20 -26.78
C CYS A 89 2.20 -17.40 -25.92
N SER A 90 2.02 -18.61 -26.46
CA SER A 90 2.30 -19.88 -25.80
C SER A 90 3.81 -20.13 -25.61
N ALA A 91 4.64 -19.08 -25.61
CA ALA A 91 6.09 -19.15 -25.63
C ALA A 91 6.75 -18.79 -24.29
N PHE A 92 6.02 -18.81 -23.17
CA PHE A 92 6.56 -18.50 -21.84
C PHE A 92 6.47 -19.70 -20.87
N THR A 93 6.67 -20.92 -21.39
CA THR A 93 6.81 -22.11 -20.53
C THR A 93 8.26 -22.55 -20.34
N ASP A 94 9.22 -21.91 -21.01
CA ASP A 94 10.65 -22.21 -20.85
C ASP A 94 11.35 -21.12 -20.02
N PHE A 95 11.03 -21.05 -18.71
CA PHE A 95 11.91 -20.37 -17.76
C PHE A 95 12.73 -21.45 -17.05
N PRO A 96 14.02 -21.66 -17.41
CA PRO A 96 14.82 -22.67 -16.75
C PRO A 96 15.00 -22.25 -15.28
N SER A 97 14.66 -23.16 -14.37
CA SER A 97 14.90 -22.99 -12.94
C SER A 97 16.39 -22.75 -12.71
N ALA A 98 16.75 -21.53 -12.31
CA ALA A 98 18.09 -21.22 -11.84
C ALA A 98 18.39 -22.08 -10.61
N THR A 99 19.36 -22.98 -10.77
CA THR A 99 20.01 -23.70 -9.68
C THR A 99 21.21 -22.89 -9.22
#